data_AF-A0A950RRS1-F1
#
_entry.id   AF-A0A950RRS1-F1
#
_cell.length_a   1.000
_cell.length_b   1.000
_cell.length_c   1.000
_cell.angle_alpha   90.00
_cell.angle_beta   90.00
_cell.angle_gamma   90.00
#
_symmetry.space_group_name_H-M   'P 1'
#
loop_
_entity.id
_entity.type
_entity.pdbx_description
1 polymer ?
#
loop_
_entity_poly.entity_id
_entity_poly.type
_entity_poly.pdbx_seq_one_letter_code
_entity_poly.pdbx_strand_id
1 'polypeptide(L)'
;AGEILDRLSGGQLCLQHRSQDGTGGDKALVLEAYNRTSANQNPHRVEMLSGSERFRVAVSLALAIGQYASRQHRPIQSVIIDEGFGCLDPANRQLMIQELHNLQGQLDRILLVSHQEEFADAFTNGYRFQLENGSTRVQRIPP
;
A
#
# COMPACT_ATOMS: atom_id res chain seq x y z
N ALA A 1 2.92 0.76 -10.38
CA ALA A 1 2.11 -0.10 -9.50
C ALA A 1 2.66 -1.52 -9.48
N GLY A 2 2.77 -2.20 -10.64
CA GLY A 2 3.28 -3.57 -10.72
C GLY A 2 4.62 -3.79 -10.01
N GLU A 3 5.63 -2.94 -10.26
CA GLU A 3 6.95 -3.06 -9.59
C GLU A 3 6.89 -2.88 -8.06
N ILE A 4 6.05 -1.97 -7.57
CA ILE A 4 5.85 -1.75 -6.13
C ILE A 4 5.17 -2.99 -5.54
N LEU A 5 4.14 -3.51 -6.20
CA LEU A 5 3.42 -4.71 -5.75
C LEU A 5 4.33 -5.94 -5.71
N ASP A 6 5.21 -6.08 -6.71
CA ASP A 6 6.19 -7.16 -6.79
C ASP A 6 7.10 -7.14 -5.55
N ARG A 7 7.64 -5.97 -5.18
CA ARG A 7 8.44 -5.82 -3.95
C ARG A 7 7.63 -6.04 -2.67
N LEU A 8 6.42 -5.48 -2.57
CA LEU A 8 5.53 -5.63 -1.41
C LEU A 8 5.07 -7.08 -1.16
N SER A 9 5.10 -7.92 -2.20
CA SER A 9 4.65 -9.31 -2.13
C SER A 9 5.79 -10.32 -2.22
N GLY A 10 7.05 -9.87 -2.22
CA GLY A 10 8.20 -10.76 -2.40
C GLY A 10 8.17 -11.50 -3.74
N GLY A 11 7.67 -10.85 -4.79
CA GLY A 11 7.56 -11.37 -6.15
C GLY A 11 6.35 -12.28 -6.39
N GLN A 12 5.43 -12.41 -5.43
CA GLN A 12 4.30 -13.33 -5.52
C GLN A 12 3.13 -12.74 -6.31
N LEU A 13 2.76 -11.48 -6.08
CA LEU A 13 1.56 -10.88 -6.65
C LEU A 13 1.88 -10.09 -7.92
N CYS A 14 1.04 -10.29 -8.93
CA CYS A 14 1.03 -9.51 -10.16
C CYS A 14 -0.29 -8.78 -10.30
N LEU A 15 -0.21 -7.53 -10.80
CA LEU A 15 -1.38 -6.73 -11.17
C LEU A 15 -1.39 -6.56 -12.68
N GLN A 16 -2.55 -6.79 -13.29
CA GLN A 16 -2.77 -6.59 -14.71
C GLN A 16 -4.05 -5.78 -14.95
N HIS A 17 -4.04 -5.00 -16.03
CA HIS A 17 -5.23 -4.35 -16.53
C HIS A 17 -5.92 -5.28 -17.53
N ARG A 18 -7.21 -5.52 -17.33
CA ARG A 18 -8.02 -6.23 -18.32
C ARG A 18 -8.54 -5.23 -19.34
N SER A 19 -7.97 -5.27 -20.55
CA SER A 19 -8.55 -4.54 -21.69
C SER A 19 -9.94 -5.10 -21.98
N GLN A 20 -10.95 -4.23 -21.95
CA GLN A 20 -12.28 -4.57 -22.45
C GLN A 20 -12.31 -4.25 -23.93
N ASP A 21 -12.30 -5.28 -24.78
CA ASP A 21 -12.52 -5.13 -26.22
C ASP A 21 -14.01 -4.91 -26.47
N GLY A 22 -14.48 -3.69 -26.20
CA GLY A 22 -15.86 -3.26 -26.35
C GLY A 22 -15.96 -1.88 -26.99
N THR A 23 -16.55 -1.82 -28.18
CA THR A 23 -16.90 -0.58 -28.86
C THR A 23 -18.09 0.10 -28.17
N GLY A 24 -17.81 1.01 -27.25
CA GLY A 24 -18.78 1.99 -26.74
C GLY A 24 -19.29 1.73 -25.32
N GLY A 25 -19.15 2.75 -24.47
CA GLY A 25 -19.68 2.80 -23.10
C GLY A 25 -18.60 2.62 -22.04
N ASP A 26 -18.22 3.74 -21.39
CA ASP A 26 -17.36 3.89 -20.22
C ASP A 26 -16.22 2.86 -20.02
N LYS A 27 -14.99 3.23 -20.44
CA LYS A 27 -13.78 2.41 -20.24
C LYS A 27 -13.40 2.40 -18.75
N ALA A 28 -14.13 1.63 -17.95
CA ALA A 28 -13.79 1.41 -16.56
C ALA A 28 -12.40 0.74 -16.46
N LEU A 29 -11.54 1.25 -15.59
CA LEU A 29 -10.26 0.61 -15.28
C LEU A 29 -10.54 -0.71 -14.55
N VAL A 30 -10.47 -1.83 -15.28
CA VAL A 30 -10.66 -3.16 -14.70
C VAL A 30 -9.29 -3.73 -14.35
N LEU A 31 -9.05 -3.94 -13.06
CA LEU A 31 -7.83 -4.56 -12.55
C LEU A 31 -8.08 -6.01 -12.17
N GLU A 32 -7.16 -6.88 -12.55
CA GLU A 32 -7.09 -8.27 -12.10
C GLU A 32 -5.72 -8.50 -11.48
N ALA A 33 -5.65 -9.46 -10.57
CA ALA A 33 -4.40 -9.88 -9.95
C ALA A 33 -4.32 -11.39 -9.88
N TYR A 34 -3.10 -11.90 -9.87
CA TYR A 34 -2.82 -13.32 -9.66
C TYR A 34 -1.58 -13.49 -8.80
N ASN A 35 -1.52 -14.65 -8.14
CA ASN A 35 -0.36 -15.07 -7.39
C ASN A 35 0.47 -16.06 -8.24
N ARG A 36 1.74 -15.73 -8.48
CA ARG A 36 2.68 -16.54 -9.26
C ARG A 36 2.93 -17.92 -8.66
N THR A 37 2.75 -18.08 -7.35
CA THR A 37 2.94 -19.37 -6.67
C THR A 37 1.68 -20.25 -6.73
N SER A 38 0.53 -19.70 -7.15
CA SER A 38 -0.68 -20.50 -7.35
C SER A 38 -0.55 -21.37 -8.59
N ALA A 39 -0.96 -22.64 -8.50
CA ALA A 39 -0.76 -23.65 -9.55
C ALA A 39 -1.21 -23.23 -10.95
N ASN A 40 -2.30 -22.45 -11.05
CA ASN A 40 -2.87 -22.06 -12.33
C ASN A 40 -2.57 -20.60 -12.73
N GLN A 41 -1.92 -19.81 -11.86
CA GLN A 41 -1.63 -18.37 -12.03
C GLN A 41 -2.78 -17.57 -12.66
N ASN A 42 -4.01 -17.98 -12.40
CA ASN A 42 -5.17 -17.46 -13.12
C ASN A 42 -5.47 -16.06 -12.58
N PRO A 43 -5.55 -15.04 -13.44
CA PRO A 43 -6.00 -13.72 -13.02
C PRO A 43 -7.42 -13.76 -12.47
N HIS A 44 -7.59 -13.16 -11.31
CA HIS A 44 -8.87 -13.01 -10.66
C HIS A 44 -9.11 -11.53 -10.36
N ARG A 45 -10.39 -11.15 -10.26
CA ARG A 45 -10.73 -9.78 -9.93
C ARG A 45 -10.23 -9.43 -8.52
N VAL A 46 -9.89 -8.16 -8.29
CA VAL A 46 -9.34 -7.67 -7.01
C VAL A 46 -10.28 -7.96 -5.82
N GLU A 47 -11.58 -8.10 -6.05
CA GLU A 47 -12.55 -8.46 -5.00
C GLU A 47 -12.35 -9.89 -4.49
N MET A 48 -11.78 -10.79 -5.29
CA MET A 48 -11.54 -12.19 -4.92
C MET A 48 -10.23 -12.39 -4.14
N LEU A 49 -9.40 -11.34 -4.01
CA LEU A 49 -8.15 -11.41 -3.26
C LEU A 49 -8.40 -11.55 -1.76
N SER A 50 -7.46 -12.22 -1.08
CA SER A 50 -7.41 -12.21 0.39
C SER A 50 -7.20 -10.78 0.92
N GLY A 51 -7.47 -10.58 2.22
CA GLY A 51 -7.29 -9.27 2.85
C GLY A 51 -5.86 -8.72 2.70
N SER A 52 -4.85 -9.57 2.90
CA SER A 52 -3.42 -9.20 2.79
C SER A 52 -3.02 -8.87 1.35
N GLU A 53 -3.53 -9.61 0.37
CA GLU A 53 -3.29 -9.35 -1.05
C GLU A 53 -3.96 -8.06 -1.50
N ARG A 54 -5.23 -7.86 -1.14
CA ARG A 54 -5.98 -6.65 -1.48
C ARG A 54 -5.33 -5.41 -0.86
N PHE A 55 -4.87 -5.51 0.38
CA PHE A 55 -4.16 -4.41 1.04
C PHE A 55 -2.86 -4.04 0.32
N ARG A 56 -2.02 -5.02 -0.03
CA ARG A 56 -0.80 -4.77 -0.82
C ARG A 56 -1.09 -4.19 -2.20
N VAL A 57 -2.14 -4.67 -2.89
CA VAL A 57 -2.59 -4.10 -4.17
C VAL A 57 -2.99 -2.64 -3.99
N ALA A 58 -3.84 -2.33 -3.00
CA ALA A 58 -4.28 -0.96 -2.73
C ALA A 58 -3.10 -0.02 -2.41
N VAL A 59 -2.18 -0.44 -1.53
CA VAL A 59 -0.97 0.33 -1.20
C VAL A 59 -0.09 0.53 -2.42
N SER A 60 0.16 -0.51 -3.22
CA SER A 60 0.97 -0.42 -4.44
C SER A 60 0.39 0.57 -5.46
N LEU A 61 -0.94 0.64 -5.54
CA LEU A 61 -1.64 1.53 -6.45
C LEU A 61 -1.60 2.97 -5.93
N ALA A 62 -1.91 3.19 -4.65
CA ALA A 62 -1.85 4.51 -4.02
C ALA A 62 -0.46 5.15 -4.15
N LEU A 63 0.60 4.38 -3.87
CA LEU A 63 1.98 4.84 -3.98
C LEU A 63 2.38 5.12 -5.43
N ALA A 64 1.98 4.26 -6.37
CA ALA A 64 2.25 4.48 -7.79
C ALA A 64 1.53 5.72 -8.34
N ILE A 65 0.28 5.94 -7.94
CA ILE A 65 -0.49 7.13 -8.30
C ILE A 65 0.17 8.37 -7.69
N GLY A 66 0.54 8.31 -6.41
CA GLY A 66 1.26 9.39 -5.74
C GLY A 66 2.53 9.77 -6.48
N GLN A 67 3.38 8.80 -6.84
CA GLN A 67 4.63 9.04 -7.56
C GLN A 67 4.40 9.60 -8.98
N TYR A 68 3.36 9.12 -9.66
CA TYR A 68 3.02 9.61 -10.99
C TYR A 68 2.53 11.06 -10.91
N ALA A 69 1.68 11.36 -9.94
CA ALA A 69 1.06 12.66 -9.75
C ALA A 69 2.04 13.69 -9.17
N SER A 70 3.00 13.30 -8.33
CA SER A 70 4.04 14.19 -7.77
C SER A 70 4.93 14.81 -8.85
N ARG A 71 4.99 14.21 -10.05
CA ARG A 71 5.75 14.71 -11.20
C ARG A 71 4.95 15.61 -12.13
N GLN A 72 3.68 15.88 -11.83
CA GLN A 72 2.78 16.69 -12.66
C GLN A 72 2.81 18.17 -12.24
N HIS A 73 2.18 19.04 -13.05
CA HIS A 73 2.09 20.49 -12.79
C HIS A 73 1.42 20.84 -11.45
N ARG A 74 0.62 19.93 -10.88
CA ARG A 74 0.03 20.04 -9.55
C ARG A 74 0.41 18.78 -8.75
N PRO A 75 1.55 18.79 -8.04
CA PRO A 75 2.08 17.59 -7.45
C PRO A 75 1.22 17.13 -6.27
N ILE A 76 0.86 15.85 -6.25
CA ILE A 76 0.45 15.21 -5.00
C ILE A 76 1.72 15.04 -4.16
N GLN A 77 1.75 15.71 -3.02
CA GLN A 77 2.92 15.74 -2.13
C GLN A 77 2.87 14.63 -1.08
N SER A 78 1.66 14.19 -0.72
CA SER A 78 1.45 13.29 0.41
C SER A 78 0.58 12.10 0.04
N VAL A 79 0.98 10.91 0.49
CA VAL A 79 0.14 9.71 0.52
C VAL A 79 -0.14 9.35 1.97
N ILE A 80 -1.39 9.08 2.31
CA ILE A 80 -1.79 8.60 3.64
C ILE A 80 -2.25 7.15 3.48
N ILE A 81 -1.63 6.25 4.23
CA ILE A 81 -2.01 4.85 4.31
C ILE A 81 -2.59 4.63 5.70
N ASP A 82 -3.91 4.50 5.73
CA ASP A 82 -4.63 4.17 6.95
C ASP A 82 -4.56 2.66 7.24
N GLU A 83 -5.10 2.26 8.39
CA GLU A 83 -5.15 0.90 8.93
C GLU A 83 -5.25 -0.24 7.89
N GLY A 84 -4.75 -1.40 8.28
CA GLY A 84 -4.78 -2.61 7.42
C GLY A 84 -3.51 -3.44 7.51
N PHE A 85 -2.45 -2.90 8.12
CA PHE A 85 -1.19 -3.61 8.33
C PHE A 85 -1.32 -4.89 9.16
N GLY A 86 -2.32 -4.96 10.06
CA GLY A 86 -2.58 -6.14 10.89
C GLY A 86 -3.04 -7.39 10.11
N CYS A 87 -3.44 -7.25 8.84
CA CYS A 87 -3.75 -8.40 7.99
C CYS A 87 -2.51 -9.06 7.37
N LEU A 88 -1.34 -8.42 7.50
CA LEU A 88 -0.05 -8.96 7.04
C LEU A 88 0.59 -9.76 8.17
N ASP A 89 1.20 -10.90 7.83
CA ASP A 89 2.11 -11.59 8.75
C ASP A 89 3.41 -10.79 8.99
N PRO A 90 4.23 -11.14 10.00
CA PRO A 90 5.45 -10.38 10.33
C PRO A 90 6.43 -10.24 9.17
N ALA A 91 6.60 -11.28 8.34
CA ALA A 91 7.51 -11.23 7.20
C ALA A 91 7.00 -10.23 6.14
N ASN A 92 5.70 -10.22 5.88
CA ASN A 92 5.04 -9.30 4.96
C ASN A 92 5.00 -7.86 5.50
N ARG A 93 4.90 -7.66 6.83
CA ARG A 93 5.07 -6.33 7.44
C ARG A 93 6.48 -5.79 7.22
N GLN A 94 7.50 -6.63 7.34
CA GLN A 94 8.88 -6.23 7.07
C GLN A 94 9.10 -5.83 5.60
N LEU A 95 8.56 -6.58 4.65
CA LEU A 95 8.59 -6.20 3.23
C LEU A 95 7.89 -4.86 2.96
N MET A 96 6.76 -4.63 3.62
CA MET A 96 6.03 -3.36 3.55
C MET A 96 6.89 -2.20 4.08
N ILE A 97 7.48 -2.34 5.26
CA ILE A 97 8.38 -1.36 5.87
C ILE A 97 9.56 -1.06 4.93
N GLN A 98 10.19 -2.09 4.38
CA GLN A 98 11.32 -1.93 3.47
C GLN A 98 10.93 -1.16 2.21
N GLU A 99 9.78 -1.45 1.61
CA GLU A 99 9.32 -0.72 0.44
C GLU A 99 8.96 0.72 0.76
N LEU A 100 8.36 1.00 1.92
CA LEU A 100 8.07 2.36 2.36
C LEU A 100 9.35 3.19 2.51
N HIS A 101 10.43 2.59 3.03
CA HIS A 101 11.76 3.20 3.03
C HIS A 101 12.32 3.42 1.62
N ASN A 102 12.16 2.48 0.69
CA ASN A 102 12.61 2.62 -0.71
C ASN A 102 11.92 3.79 -1.44
N LEU A 103 10.68 4.08 -1.03
CA LEU A 103 9.87 5.15 -1.61
C LEU A 103 10.12 6.51 -0.95
N GLN A 104 10.91 6.54 0.12
CA GLN A 104 11.37 7.79 0.73
C GLN A 104 12.15 8.59 -0.31
N GLY A 105 11.75 9.85 -0.53
CA GLY A 105 12.34 10.73 -1.54
C GLY A 105 11.74 10.62 -2.94
N GLN A 106 10.86 9.64 -3.20
CA GLN A 106 10.02 9.61 -4.41
C GLN A 106 8.70 10.34 -4.22
N LEU A 107 8.29 10.48 -2.96
CA LEU A 107 7.14 11.26 -2.47
C LEU A 107 7.64 12.22 -1.40
N ASP A 108 7.07 13.42 -1.33
CA ASP A 108 7.46 14.41 -0.30
C ASP A 108 7.11 13.89 1.11
N ARG A 109 5.97 13.20 1.25
CA ARG A 109 5.47 12.65 2.51
C ARG A 109 4.72 11.34 2.30
N ILE A 110 4.96 10.37 3.18
CA ILE A 110 4.10 9.22 3.38
C ILE A 110 3.70 9.20 4.86
N LEU A 111 2.40 9.22 5.15
CA LEU A 111 1.85 9.15 6.50
C LEU A 111 1.22 7.78 6.71
N LEU A 112 1.62 7.09 7.75
CA LEU A 112 1.11 5.78 8.11
C LEU A 112 0.27 5.89 9.38
N VAL A 113 -0.88 5.24 9.40
CA VAL A 113 -1.69 5.05 10.61
C VAL A 113 -1.76 3.55 10.87
N SER A 114 -1.27 3.14 12.04
CA SER A 114 -1.22 1.73 12.40
C SER A 114 -1.20 1.56 13.91
N HIS A 115 -1.84 0.49 14.36
CA HIS A 115 -1.70 -0.04 15.72
C HIS A 115 -0.57 -1.09 15.85
N GLN A 116 0.17 -1.38 14.78
CA GLN A 116 1.27 -2.34 14.77
C GLN A 116 2.57 -1.67 15.24
N GLU A 117 3.15 -2.15 16.34
CA GLU A 117 4.35 -1.54 16.95
C GLU A 117 5.57 -1.57 16.01
N GLU A 118 5.70 -2.57 15.14
CA GLU A 118 6.85 -2.68 14.24
C GLU A 118 6.95 -1.50 13.26
N PHE A 119 5.82 -0.88 12.90
CA PHE A 119 5.82 0.33 12.09
C PHE A 119 6.24 1.55 12.90
N ALA A 120 5.84 1.64 14.17
CA ALA A 120 6.27 2.75 15.03
C ALA A 120 7.80 2.73 15.26
N ASP A 121 8.38 1.54 15.39
CA ASP A 121 9.81 1.37 15.62
C ASP A 121 10.65 1.53 14.33
N ALA A 122 10.05 1.32 13.16
CA ALA A 122 10.74 1.39 11.88
C ALA A 122 10.96 2.81 11.34
N PHE A 123 10.27 3.83 11.89
CA PHE A 123 10.34 5.22 11.42
C PHE A 123 10.62 6.18 12.57
N THR A 124 11.54 7.12 12.34
CA THR A 124 12.04 8.05 13.38
C THR A 124 11.10 9.21 13.70
N ASN A 125 10.10 9.47 12.86
CA ASN A 125 9.13 10.53 13.08
C ASN A 125 7.73 9.95 13.20
N GLY A 126 7.14 10.05 14.38
CA GLY A 126 5.79 9.58 14.62
C GLY A 126 5.12 10.21 15.83
N TYR A 127 3.84 9.94 15.95
CA TYR A 127 3.01 10.33 17.08
C TYR A 127 2.32 9.08 17.63
N ARG A 128 2.40 8.88 18.93
CA ARG A 128 1.66 7.85 19.66
C ARG A 128 0.41 8.48 20.27
N PHE A 129 -0.73 7.86 20.00
CA PHE A 129 -2.03 8.27 20.52
C PHE A 129 -2.46 7.28 21.59
N GLN A 130 -2.83 7.77 22.77
CA GLN A 130 -3.27 6.96 23.91
C GLN A 130 -4.53 7.56 24.53
N LEU A 131 -5.48 6.72 24.91
CA LEU A 131 -6.66 7.15 25.66
C LEU A 131 -6.30 7.24 27.16
N GLU A 132 -6.30 8.44 27.72
CA GLU A 132 -6.05 8.71 29.13
C GLU A 132 -7.23 9.47 29.73
N ASN A 133 -7.85 8.94 30.79
CA ASN A 133 -8.97 9.57 31.50
C ASN A 133 -10.11 10.08 30.59
N GLY A 134 -10.44 9.32 29.55
CA GLY A 134 -11.50 9.67 28.59
C GLY A 134 -11.11 10.73 27.55
N SER A 135 -9.85 11.14 27.50
CA SER A 135 -9.30 12.07 26.50
C SER A 135 -8.14 11.44 25.74
N THR A 136 -7.97 11.81 24.47
CA THR A 136 -6.81 11.35 23.68
C THR A 136 -5.59 12.20 24.01
N ARG A 137 -4.54 11.55 24.51
CA ARG A 137 -3.22 12.15 24.65
C ARG A 137 -2.35 11.79 23.46
N VAL A 138 -1.62 12.77 22.95
CA VAL A 138 -0.69 12.60 21.84
C VAL A 138 0.72 12.85 22.33
N GLN A 139 1.62 11.90 22.08
CA GLN A 139 3.04 12.01 22.38
C GLN A 139 3.85 11.85 21.10
N ARG A 140 4.82 12.74 20.86
CA ARG A 140 5.78 12.54 19.76
C ARG A 140 6.72 11.38 20.10
N ILE A 141 6.92 10.45 19.17
CA ILE A 141 7.90 9.37 19.32
C ILE A 141 9.30 10.01 19.25
N PRO A 142 10.19 9.77 20.23
CA PRO A 142 11.56 10.28 20.19
C PRO A 142 12.30 9.73 18.96
N PRO A 143 13.19 10.53 18.34
CA PRO A 143 13.99 10.08 17.20
C PRO A 143 14.99 8.98 17.57
#